data_AF-A0A3S1B1L5-F1
#
_entry.id   AF-A0A3S1B1L5-F1
#
_cell.length_a   1.000
_cell.length_b   1.000
_cell.length_c   1.000
_cell.angle_alpha   90.00
_cell.angle_beta   90.00
_cell.angle_gamma   90.00
#
_symmetry.space_group_name_H-M   'P 1'
#
loop_
_entity.id
_entity.type
_entity.pdbx_description
1 polymer ?
#
loop_
_entity_poly.entity_id
_entity_poly.type
_entity_poly.pdbx_seq_one_letter_code
_entity_poly.pdbx_strand_id
1 'polypeptide(L)'
;MRLERLFCKRRFFKCFAVFILLFMAWMFISFMMTINDEDFPDDVVYDIFIDETQDDHPHVPLDQEIMEEAARKKSEKRYGSVENVDPPDPIILWWTEFTLEPGKSRSCKDKRCFFTNNRAFKSHKNLRAFMFYGTDFSPNDLPLPRQKHHEWALLHEESPKNNYLVCHEEALNLFNHTSTFRRESDFPITTQHLHSLKWLESDVYTKTISQKNRYQQQDGLAPVMFVQSDCDPPSDRDTFVKLLMKHVKVDSYGSCLHNKHLSHPIEKPLEGMAHKDFYELISRYKFALSMENAVCKDYITEKFWRPLMVGTVPIAFGSPALH
;
A
#
# COMPACT_ATOMS: atom_id res chain seq x y z
N MET A 1 -75.09 3.24 1.43
CA MET A 1 -74.14 3.00 0.30
C MET A 1 -73.27 4.19 -0.14
N ARG A 2 -73.33 5.39 0.49
CA ARG A 2 -72.45 6.55 0.14
C ARG A 2 -71.32 6.84 1.15
N LEU A 3 -71.41 6.39 2.41
CA LEU A 3 -70.37 6.66 3.43
C LEU A 3 -69.17 5.68 3.40
N GLU A 4 -69.36 4.42 3.00
CA GLU A 4 -68.26 3.43 2.98
C GLU A 4 -67.24 3.66 1.86
N ARG A 5 -67.65 4.25 0.72
CA ARG A 5 -66.74 4.59 -0.39
C ARG A 5 -65.80 5.76 -0.06
N LEU A 6 -66.20 6.66 0.84
CA LEU A 6 -65.40 7.80 1.29
C LEU A 6 -64.31 7.38 2.29
N PHE A 7 -64.62 6.42 3.18
CA PHE A 7 -63.64 5.86 4.12
C PHE A 7 -62.55 5.04 3.41
N CYS A 8 -62.91 4.27 2.38
CA CYS A 8 -61.96 3.48 1.61
C CYS A 8 -61.00 4.37 0.78
N LYS A 9 -61.51 5.44 0.14
CA LYS A 9 -60.66 6.42 -0.58
C LYS A 9 -59.68 7.16 0.32
N ARG A 10 -60.08 7.57 1.53
CA ARG A 10 -59.19 8.27 2.47
C ARG A 10 -58.08 7.37 3.02
N ARG A 11 -58.35 6.08 3.24
CA ARG A 11 -57.35 5.11 3.72
C ARG A 11 -56.37 4.74 2.61
N PHE A 12 -56.86 4.57 1.38
CA PHE A 12 -56.04 4.33 0.19
C PHE A 12 -55.10 5.51 -0.11
N PHE A 13 -55.59 6.76 0.02
CA PHE A 13 -54.77 7.96 -0.17
C PHE A 13 -53.65 8.08 0.87
N LYS A 14 -53.92 7.70 2.14
CA LYS A 14 -52.91 7.69 3.19
C LYS A 14 -51.83 6.61 2.95
N CYS A 15 -52.22 5.40 2.54
CA CYS A 15 -51.25 4.35 2.21
C CYS A 15 -50.42 4.72 0.97
N PHE A 16 -51.05 5.32 -0.04
CA PHE A 16 -50.36 5.79 -1.25
C PHE A 16 -49.38 6.93 -0.95
N ALA A 17 -49.75 7.88 -0.10
CA ALA A 17 -48.86 8.96 0.34
C ALA A 17 -47.67 8.43 1.15
N VAL A 18 -47.87 7.44 2.04
CA VAL A 18 -46.78 6.78 2.77
C VAL A 18 -45.84 6.05 1.82
N PHE A 19 -46.38 5.37 0.80
CA PHE A 19 -45.56 4.68 -0.21
C PHE A 19 -44.72 5.66 -1.04
N ILE A 20 -45.28 6.80 -1.44
CA ILE A 20 -44.53 7.85 -2.15
C ILE A 20 -43.43 8.43 -1.26
N LEU A 21 -43.70 8.67 0.03
CA LEU A 21 -42.70 9.19 0.95
C LEU A 21 -41.55 8.18 1.17
N LEU A 22 -41.86 6.89 1.30
CA LEU A 22 -40.85 5.84 1.40
C LEU A 22 -40.03 5.70 0.11
N PHE A 23 -40.67 5.81 -1.05
CA PHE A 23 -39.98 5.77 -2.35
C PHE A 23 -39.07 6.98 -2.55
N MET A 24 -39.53 8.18 -2.18
CA MET A 24 -38.72 9.41 -2.23
C MET A 24 -37.54 9.34 -1.25
N ALA A 25 -37.75 8.80 -0.04
CA ALA A 25 -36.68 8.58 0.93
C ALA A 25 -35.66 7.54 0.42
N TRP A 26 -36.11 6.46 -0.21
CA TRP A 26 -35.24 5.47 -0.82
C TRP A 26 -34.43 6.05 -1.99
N MET A 27 -35.08 6.80 -2.89
CA MET A 27 -34.40 7.53 -3.97
C MET A 27 -33.36 8.52 -3.43
N PHE A 28 -33.68 9.24 -2.34
CA PHE A 28 -32.76 10.18 -1.71
C PHE A 28 -31.59 9.48 -1.03
N ILE A 29 -31.81 8.34 -0.37
CA ILE A 29 -30.74 7.53 0.23
C ILE A 29 -29.86 6.92 -0.85
N SER A 30 -30.44 6.37 -1.93
CA SER A 30 -29.68 5.86 -3.07
C SER A 30 -28.87 6.97 -3.74
N PHE A 31 -29.42 8.18 -3.88
CA PHE A 31 -28.72 9.35 -4.41
C PHE A 31 -27.59 9.82 -3.47
N MET A 32 -27.81 9.86 -2.17
CA MET A 32 -26.75 10.16 -1.18
C MET A 32 -25.66 9.07 -1.14
N MET A 33 -26.02 7.81 -1.42
CA MET A 33 -25.04 6.73 -1.59
C MET A 33 -24.28 6.81 -2.92
N THR A 34 -24.85 7.44 -3.96
CA THR A 34 -24.16 7.64 -5.26
C THR A 34 -23.36 8.94 -5.33
N ILE A 35 -23.59 9.92 -4.44
CA ILE A 35 -22.84 11.19 -4.39
C ILE A 35 -21.56 11.10 -3.54
N ASN A 36 -21.37 10.02 -2.77
CA ASN A 36 -20.08 9.80 -2.09
C ASN A 36 -19.01 9.16 -2.98
N ASP A 37 -19.31 8.91 -4.25
CA ASP A 37 -18.35 8.44 -5.26
C ASP A 37 -18.04 9.57 -6.26
N GLU A 38 -17.43 10.66 -5.80
CA GLU A 38 -16.61 11.50 -6.68
C GLU A 38 -15.25 11.78 -6.03
N ASP A 39 -14.22 11.37 -6.77
CA ASP A 39 -12.80 11.68 -6.68
C ASP A 39 -11.96 11.05 -5.54
N PHE A 40 -11.76 9.73 -5.63
CA PHE A 40 -10.49 9.14 -5.24
C PHE A 40 -9.62 8.92 -6.50
N PRO A 41 -8.48 9.63 -6.65
CA PRO A 41 -7.55 9.35 -7.73
C PRO A 41 -6.91 7.97 -7.54
N ASP A 42 -6.97 7.18 -8.61
CA ASP A 42 -6.49 5.80 -8.72
C ASP A 42 -5.11 5.58 -8.13
N ASP A 43 -5.02 4.42 -7.49
CA ASP A 43 -3.92 3.83 -6.76
C ASP A 43 -2.55 3.91 -7.47
N VAL A 44 -1.52 4.20 -6.68
CA VAL A 44 -0.13 4.08 -7.12
C VAL A 44 0.44 2.77 -6.61
N VAL A 45 0.67 1.90 -7.58
CA VAL A 45 1.44 0.67 -7.46
C VAL A 45 2.92 1.05 -7.42
N TYR A 46 3.61 0.64 -6.37
CA TYR A 46 5.07 0.67 -6.27
C TYR A 46 5.65 -0.64 -6.84
N ASP A 47 6.61 -0.52 -7.76
CA ASP A 47 7.44 -1.63 -8.23
C ASP A 47 8.47 -1.99 -7.16
N ILE A 48 8.35 -3.18 -6.54
CA ILE A 48 9.43 -3.81 -5.76
C ILE A 48 9.73 -5.17 -6.36
N PHE A 49 10.75 -5.25 -7.20
CA PHE A 49 11.57 -6.45 -7.42
C PHE A 49 12.95 -6.01 -7.95
N ILE A 50 13.91 -5.81 -7.03
CA ILE A 50 15.33 -5.65 -7.41
C ILE A 50 15.92 -7.04 -7.66
N ASP A 51 16.45 -7.20 -8.87
CA ASP A 51 17.32 -8.29 -9.28
C ASP A 51 18.68 -8.14 -8.58
N GLU A 52 19.02 -9.07 -7.68
CA GLU A 52 20.37 -9.21 -7.13
C GLU A 52 21.32 -9.77 -8.19
N THR A 53 21.61 -9.04 -9.27
CA THR A 53 22.79 -9.30 -10.08
C THR A 53 23.38 -8.03 -10.71
N GLN A 54 24.56 -7.66 -10.19
CA GLN A 54 25.73 -7.18 -10.94
C GLN A 54 26.06 -5.66 -11.03
N ASP A 55 27.15 -5.33 -10.31
CA ASP A 55 28.26 -4.37 -10.53
C ASP A 55 28.08 -2.85 -10.79
N ASP A 56 28.72 -2.09 -9.89
CA ASP A 56 29.39 -0.78 -10.01
C ASP A 56 28.81 0.26 -11.00
N HIS A 57 27.82 1.04 -10.52
CA HIS A 57 27.58 2.40 -11.02
C HIS A 57 27.39 3.41 -9.87
N PRO A 58 27.77 4.69 -10.07
CA PRO A 58 27.77 5.69 -9.00
C PRO A 58 26.36 5.89 -8.42
N HIS A 59 26.25 5.81 -7.09
CA HIS A 59 24.99 5.83 -6.35
C HIS A 59 24.22 7.16 -6.50
N VAL A 60 23.35 7.19 -7.51
CA VAL A 60 22.13 8.01 -7.57
C VAL A 60 21.00 7.15 -6.97
N PRO A 61 20.04 7.69 -6.19
CA PRO A 61 18.95 6.89 -5.66
C PRO A 61 18.23 6.16 -6.80
N LEU A 62 18.37 4.83 -6.80
CA LEU A 62 17.89 3.91 -7.85
C LEU A 62 16.39 4.11 -8.14
N ASP A 63 15.64 4.66 -7.17
CA ASP A 63 14.22 4.95 -7.29
C ASP A 63 13.94 6.13 -8.24
N GLN A 64 14.82 7.13 -8.38
CA GLN A 64 14.47 8.40 -9.04
C GLN A 64 14.45 8.28 -10.58
N GLU A 65 15.47 7.67 -11.19
CA GLU A 65 15.49 7.40 -12.65
C GLU A 65 14.44 6.36 -13.06
N ILE A 66 14.23 5.32 -12.24
CA ILE A 66 13.23 4.29 -12.49
C ILE A 66 11.81 4.88 -12.43
N MET A 67 11.54 5.77 -11.47
CA MET A 67 10.24 6.42 -11.33
C MET A 67 9.96 7.43 -12.44
N GLU A 68 10.97 8.17 -12.92
CA GLU A 68 10.85 9.07 -14.07
C GLU A 68 10.65 8.28 -15.38
N GLU A 69 11.33 7.14 -15.55
CA GLU A 69 11.16 6.27 -16.72
C GLU A 69 9.81 5.54 -16.70
N ALA A 70 9.32 5.14 -15.52
CA ALA A 70 8.00 4.55 -15.31
C ALA A 70 6.87 5.56 -15.56
N ALA A 71 6.99 6.80 -15.08
CA ALA A 71 6.05 7.88 -15.38
C ALA A 71 6.01 8.20 -16.89
N ARG A 72 7.17 8.17 -17.56
CA ARG A 72 7.25 8.33 -19.02
C ARG A 72 6.57 7.17 -19.75
N LYS A 73 6.84 5.92 -19.35
CA LYS A 73 6.21 4.71 -19.91
C LYS A 73 4.71 4.62 -19.63
N LYS A 74 4.22 5.17 -18.51
CA LYS A 74 2.79 5.28 -18.15
C LYS A 74 2.03 6.18 -19.14
N SER A 75 2.69 7.20 -19.69
CA SER A 75 2.12 8.07 -20.74
C SER A 75 2.12 7.41 -22.13
N GLU A 76 3.05 6.46 -22.38
CA GLU A 76 3.23 5.79 -23.67
C GLU A 76 2.43 4.47 -23.84
N LYS A 77 2.09 3.76 -22.76
CA LYS A 77 1.39 2.46 -22.81
C LYS A 77 -0.07 2.54 -22.34
N ARG A 78 -0.89 3.26 -23.10
CA ARG A 78 -2.33 2.96 -23.17
C ARG A 78 -2.55 2.19 -24.47
N TYR A 79 -2.91 0.90 -24.34
CA TYR A 79 -3.29 -0.03 -25.42
C TYR A 79 -2.15 -0.64 -26.27
N GLY A 80 -1.57 -1.72 -25.77
CA GLY A 80 -0.89 -2.72 -26.58
C GLY A 80 -1.39 -4.10 -26.21
N SER A 81 -2.44 -4.59 -26.86
CA SER A 81 -2.97 -5.95 -26.69
C SER A 81 -1.89 -6.95 -27.12
N VAL A 82 -1.24 -7.60 -26.15
CA VAL A 82 -0.32 -8.72 -26.40
C VAL A 82 -1.17 -9.98 -26.65
N GLU A 83 -1.86 -10.02 -27.80
CA GLU A 83 -2.74 -11.14 -28.16
C GLU A 83 -2.02 -12.29 -28.91
N ASN A 84 -0.69 -12.20 -29.16
CA ASN A 84 0.00 -13.17 -30.02
C ASN A 84 1.39 -13.65 -29.52
N VAL A 85 1.60 -13.74 -28.21
CA VAL A 85 2.85 -14.31 -27.66
C VAL A 85 2.57 -15.71 -27.13
N ASP A 86 3.18 -16.75 -27.73
CA ASP A 86 3.27 -18.11 -27.17
C ASP A 86 4.66 -18.27 -26.51
N PRO A 87 4.82 -17.90 -25.23
CA PRO A 87 6.11 -17.94 -24.58
C PRO A 87 6.53 -19.41 -24.36
N PRO A 88 7.76 -19.81 -24.75
CA PRO A 88 8.25 -21.16 -24.53
C PRO A 88 8.59 -21.42 -23.05
N ASP A 89 8.73 -20.36 -22.26
CA ASP A 89 9.08 -20.40 -20.84
C ASP A 89 7.87 -20.79 -19.95
N PRO A 90 8.11 -21.34 -18.76
CA PRO A 90 7.09 -21.44 -17.71
C PRO A 90 6.42 -20.08 -17.45
N ILE A 91 5.10 -20.07 -17.39
CA ILE A 91 4.31 -18.85 -17.19
C ILE A 91 3.93 -18.72 -15.72
N ILE A 92 4.15 -17.51 -15.20
CA ILE A 92 3.73 -17.05 -13.90
C ILE A 92 2.70 -15.94 -14.15
N LEU A 93 1.45 -16.21 -13.78
CA LEU A 93 0.33 -15.31 -14.03
C LEU A 93 -0.02 -14.56 -12.74
N TRP A 94 0.17 -13.25 -12.73
CA TRP A 94 -0.42 -12.37 -11.72
C TRP A 94 -1.93 -12.36 -11.91
N TRP A 95 -2.65 -13.05 -11.03
CA TRP A 95 -4.09 -13.18 -11.10
C TRP A 95 -4.77 -11.89 -10.64
N THR A 96 -4.28 -11.30 -9.56
CA THR A 96 -4.64 -9.95 -9.12
C THR A 96 -3.80 -8.91 -9.89
N GLU A 97 -4.36 -7.75 -10.16
CA GLU A 97 -3.67 -6.68 -10.88
C GLU A 97 -2.62 -6.02 -9.98
N PHE A 98 -1.41 -6.56 -9.99
CA PHE A 98 -0.29 -5.99 -9.24
C PHE A 98 0.65 -5.20 -10.16
N THR A 99 1.27 -5.85 -11.15
CA THR A 99 2.38 -5.22 -11.90
C THR A 99 1.96 -4.38 -13.12
N LEU A 100 0.68 -4.43 -13.53
CA LEU A 100 0.17 -3.88 -14.80
C LEU A 100 1.00 -4.29 -16.05
N GLU A 101 1.92 -5.27 -15.93
CA GLU A 101 2.80 -5.72 -17.00
C GLU A 101 2.10 -6.80 -17.84
N PRO A 102 1.78 -6.55 -19.13
CA PRO A 102 1.05 -7.51 -19.96
C PRO A 102 1.87 -8.76 -20.31
N GLY A 103 3.20 -8.73 -20.14
CA GLY A 103 4.08 -9.85 -20.50
C GLY A 103 5.56 -9.48 -20.53
N LYS A 104 6.40 -10.10 -19.68
CA LYS A 104 7.86 -9.92 -19.67
C LYS A 104 8.56 -11.20 -19.19
N SER A 105 9.50 -11.71 -19.97
CA SER A 105 10.39 -12.78 -19.50
C SER A 105 11.46 -12.20 -18.58
N ARG A 106 11.67 -12.84 -17.42
CA ARG A 106 12.76 -12.54 -16.49
C ARG A 106 13.61 -13.79 -16.30
N SER A 107 14.91 -13.59 -16.15
CA SER A 107 15.87 -14.67 -15.92
C SER A 107 16.43 -14.56 -14.51
N CYS A 108 16.50 -15.67 -13.80
CA CYS A 108 17.22 -15.79 -12.54
C CYS A 108 18.25 -16.92 -12.72
N LYS A 109 19.53 -16.56 -12.78
CA LYS A 109 20.63 -17.49 -13.11
C LYS A 109 20.36 -18.21 -14.45
N ASP A 110 20.24 -19.53 -14.42
CA ASP A 110 19.97 -20.39 -15.58
C ASP A 110 18.47 -20.64 -15.83
N LYS A 111 17.57 -20.07 -15.01
CA LYS A 111 16.12 -20.23 -15.13
C LYS A 111 15.50 -18.99 -15.78
N ARG A 112 14.52 -19.21 -16.66
CA ARG A 112 13.77 -18.13 -17.31
C ARG A 112 12.27 -18.39 -17.18
N CYS A 113 11.51 -17.37 -16.79
CA CYS A 113 10.06 -17.44 -16.62
C CYS A 113 9.40 -16.25 -17.32
N PHE A 114 8.21 -16.45 -17.87
CA PHE A 114 7.39 -15.40 -18.45
C PHE A 114 6.34 -14.92 -17.44
N PHE A 115 6.38 -13.64 -17.10
CA PHE A 115 5.45 -13.00 -16.17
C PHE A 115 4.41 -12.21 -16.94
N THR A 116 3.14 -12.34 -16.58
CA THR A 116 2.03 -11.60 -17.20
C THR A 116 0.90 -11.41 -16.21
N ASN A 117 0.11 -10.36 -16.36
CA ASN A 117 -1.20 -10.19 -15.70
C ASN A 117 -2.38 -10.56 -16.63
N ASN A 118 -2.10 -10.99 -17.86
CA ASN A 118 -3.15 -11.29 -18.83
C ASN A 118 -3.82 -12.64 -18.51
N ARG A 119 -5.03 -12.58 -17.96
CA ARG A 119 -5.83 -13.76 -17.58
C ARG A 119 -6.16 -14.69 -18.74
N ALA A 120 -5.99 -14.28 -20.01
CA ALA A 120 -6.11 -15.17 -21.17
C ALA A 120 -5.13 -16.37 -21.10
N PHE A 121 -4.00 -16.23 -20.39
CA PHE A 121 -3.03 -17.30 -20.19
C PHE A 121 -3.47 -18.37 -19.17
N LYS A 122 -4.63 -18.22 -18.51
CA LYS A 122 -5.17 -19.19 -17.54
C LYS A 122 -5.23 -20.62 -18.09
N SER A 123 -5.49 -20.78 -19.38
CA SER A 123 -5.61 -22.09 -20.05
C SER A 123 -4.33 -22.50 -20.81
N HIS A 124 -3.24 -21.74 -20.67
CA HIS A 124 -2.02 -21.98 -21.43
C HIS A 124 -1.25 -23.21 -20.92
N LYS A 125 -0.75 -24.06 -21.83
CA LYS A 125 -0.03 -25.31 -21.51
C LYS A 125 1.23 -25.11 -20.63
N ASN A 126 1.85 -23.94 -20.73
CA ASN A 126 3.06 -23.57 -19.98
C ASN A 126 2.76 -22.85 -18.66
N LEU A 127 1.49 -22.63 -18.30
CA LEU A 127 1.13 -22.07 -17.00
C LEU A 127 1.58 -22.98 -15.87
N ARG A 128 2.24 -22.40 -14.86
CA ARG A 128 2.72 -23.13 -13.68
C ARG A 128 2.24 -22.52 -12.38
N ALA A 129 2.18 -21.19 -12.29
CA ALA A 129 1.80 -20.53 -11.04
C ALA A 129 0.81 -19.37 -11.26
N PHE A 130 -0.10 -19.22 -10.31
CA PHE A 130 -0.90 -18.00 -10.12
C PHE A 130 -0.32 -17.22 -8.94
N MET A 131 0.01 -15.96 -9.16
CA MET A 131 0.43 -15.02 -8.11
C MET A 131 -0.73 -14.14 -7.71
N PHE A 132 -0.89 -13.94 -6.41
CA PHE A 132 -1.92 -13.10 -5.81
C PHE A 132 -1.27 -12.05 -4.94
N TYR A 133 -1.71 -10.81 -5.10
CA TYR A 133 -1.45 -9.72 -4.19
C TYR A 133 -2.55 -9.71 -3.13
N GLY A 134 -2.16 -9.84 -1.86
CA GLY A 134 -3.08 -10.11 -0.77
C GLY A 134 -4.11 -9.02 -0.56
N THR A 135 -3.79 -7.75 -0.86
CA THR A 135 -4.73 -6.64 -0.74
C THR A 135 -5.93 -6.81 -1.67
N ASP A 136 -5.68 -7.22 -2.92
CA ASP A 136 -6.71 -7.40 -3.95
C ASP A 136 -7.28 -8.83 -3.98
N PHE A 137 -6.85 -9.68 -3.05
CA PHE A 137 -7.30 -11.06 -2.99
C PHE A 137 -8.79 -11.13 -2.63
N SER A 138 -9.56 -11.78 -3.50
CA SER A 138 -10.99 -12.03 -3.31
C SER A 138 -11.32 -13.50 -3.49
N PRO A 139 -12.01 -14.16 -2.53
CA PRO A 139 -12.43 -15.55 -2.67
C PRO A 139 -13.48 -15.76 -3.79
N ASN A 140 -14.11 -14.68 -4.26
CA ASN A 140 -15.07 -14.72 -5.36
C ASN A 140 -14.40 -14.71 -6.74
N ASP A 141 -13.12 -14.34 -6.82
CA ASP A 141 -12.34 -14.26 -8.06
C ASP A 141 -11.12 -15.17 -7.98
N LEU A 142 -11.38 -16.48 -8.03
CA LEU A 142 -10.33 -17.51 -8.03
C LEU A 142 -10.19 -18.14 -9.42
N PRO A 143 -8.96 -18.52 -9.83
CA PRO A 143 -8.71 -19.15 -11.13
C PRO A 143 -9.14 -20.63 -11.14
N LEU A 144 -10.45 -20.86 -11.06
CA LEU A 144 -11.06 -22.18 -11.00
C LEU A 144 -11.42 -22.71 -12.40
N PRO A 145 -11.39 -24.04 -12.64
CA PRO A 145 -10.96 -25.09 -11.71
C PRO A 145 -9.43 -25.10 -11.54
N ARG A 146 -8.97 -25.31 -10.30
CA ARG A 146 -7.54 -25.43 -10.01
C ARG A 146 -7.03 -26.78 -10.48
N GLN A 147 -6.07 -26.79 -11.40
CA GLN A 147 -5.45 -28.01 -11.89
C GLN A 147 -4.34 -28.48 -10.95
N LYS A 148 -4.02 -29.78 -10.98
CA LYS A 148 -3.00 -30.39 -10.08
C LYS A 148 -1.61 -29.78 -10.19
N HIS A 149 -1.28 -29.18 -11.33
CA HIS A 149 0.02 -28.56 -11.58
C HIS A 149 0.02 -27.04 -11.37
N HIS A 150 -1.09 -26.45 -10.92
CA HIS A 150 -1.19 -25.02 -10.63
C HIS A 150 -0.72 -24.75 -9.18
N GLU A 151 0.43 -24.12 -9.06
CA GLU A 151 0.90 -23.55 -7.80
C GLU A 151 0.23 -22.19 -7.57
N TRP A 152 -0.14 -21.90 -6.32
CA TRP A 152 -0.66 -20.60 -5.92
C TRP A 152 0.34 -19.92 -4.99
N ALA A 153 0.73 -18.69 -5.31
CA ALA A 153 1.68 -17.90 -4.54
C ALA A 153 1.04 -16.60 -4.07
N LEU A 154 1.26 -16.23 -2.81
CA LEU A 154 0.77 -15.00 -2.19
C LEU A 154 1.92 -14.04 -1.94
N LEU A 155 1.77 -12.79 -2.35
CA LEU A 155 2.53 -11.64 -1.88
C LEU A 155 1.61 -10.74 -1.08
N HIS A 156 1.91 -10.47 0.19
CA HIS A 156 1.11 -9.59 1.03
C HIS A 156 1.97 -8.84 2.06
N GLU A 157 2.18 -7.56 1.78
CA GLU A 157 2.98 -6.65 2.61
C GLU A 157 2.13 -5.78 3.55
N GLU A 158 0.82 -5.79 3.38
CA GLU A 158 -0.10 -4.88 4.04
C GLU A 158 -0.66 -5.42 5.35
N SER A 159 -1.21 -4.52 6.17
CA SER A 159 -1.81 -4.91 7.45
C SER A 159 -3.19 -5.60 7.28
N PRO A 160 -3.73 -6.25 8.34
CA PRO A 160 -5.11 -6.75 8.32
C PRO A 160 -6.17 -5.66 8.06
N LYS A 161 -5.83 -4.38 8.24
CA LYS A 161 -6.72 -3.26 7.89
C LYS A 161 -7.06 -3.28 6.39
N ASN A 162 -6.10 -3.67 5.56
CA ASN A 162 -6.22 -3.67 4.11
C ASN A 162 -6.95 -4.92 3.62
N ASN A 163 -6.52 -6.10 4.06
CA ASN A 163 -7.24 -7.34 3.82
C ASN A 163 -7.06 -8.32 4.99
N TYR A 164 -8.09 -8.42 5.84
CA TYR A 164 -8.06 -9.29 7.01
C TYR A 164 -8.05 -10.79 6.65
N LEU A 165 -8.54 -11.18 5.47
CA LEU A 165 -8.68 -12.60 5.09
C LEU A 165 -7.32 -13.29 5.07
N VAL A 166 -6.33 -12.68 4.43
CA VAL A 166 -4.97 -13.23 4.28
C VAL A 166 -4.14 -13.17 5.58
N CYS A 167 -4.75 -12.73 6.68
CA CYS A 167 -4.20 -12.85 8.03
C CYS A 167 -4.73 -14.09 8.79
N HIS A 168 -5.66 -14.85 8.20
CA HIS A 168 -6.19 -16.10 8.76
C HIS A 168 -5.52 -17.32 8.14
N GLU A 169 -5.24 -18.33 8.97
CA GLU A 169 -4.55 -19.56 8.56
C GLU A 169 -5.31 -20.30 7.46
N GLU A 170 -6.64 -20.31 7.51
CA GLU A 170 -7.50 -20.96 6.52
C GLU A 170 -7.33 -20.35 5.12
N ALA A 171 -7.15 -19.04 5.03
CA ALA A 171 -6.90 -18.36 3.76
C ALA A 171 -5.45 -18.58 3.30
N LEU A 172 -4.48 -18.49 4.21
CA LEU A 172 -3.07 -18.73 3.91
C LEU A 172 -2.84 -20.16 3.39
N ASN A 173 -3.57 -21.15 3.91
CA ASN A 173 -3.52 -22.55 3.49
C ASN A 173 -3.99 -22.81 2.05
N LEU A 174 -4.55 -21.80 1.36
CA LEU A 174 -4.86 -21.89 -0.08
C LEU A 174 -3.60 -21.80 -0.95
N PHE A 175 -2.53 -21.21 -0.44
CA PHE A 175 -1.30 -20.90 -1.18
C PHE A 175 -0.20 -21.92 -0.86
N ASN A 176 0.57 -22.30 -1.88
CA ASN A 176 1.75 -23.17 -1.74
C ASN A 176 2.99 -22.38 -1.35
N HIS A 177 3.01 -21.10 -1.70
CA HIS A 177 4.12 -20.20 -1.42
C HIS A 177 3.57 -18.89 -0.87
N THR A 178 4.16 -18.42 0.22
CA THR A 178 3.79 -17.18 0.88
C THR A 178 4.98 -16.26 1.00
N SER A 179 4.75 -14.99 0.68
CA SER A 179 5.67 -13.88 0.87
C SER A 179 4.93 -12.79 1.63
N THR A 180 5.08 -12.75 2.95
CA THR A 180 4.40 -11.79 3.81
C THR A 180 5.36 -11.19 4.84
N PHE A 181 4.90 -10.16 5.56
CA PHE A 181 5.67 -9.57 6.66
C PHE A 181 5.91 -10.54 7.84
N ARG A 182 5.26 -11.73 7.86
CA ARG A 182 5.47 -12.75 8.88
C ARG A 182 6.78 -13.50 8.64
N ARG A 183 7.58 -13.69 9.69
CA ARG A 183 8.83 -14.48 9.63
C ARG A 183 8.58 -15.95 9.29
N GLU A 184 7.35 -16.43 9.51
CA GLU A 184 6.95 -17.80 9.22
C GLU A 184 6.58 -18.05 7.75
N SER A 185 6.54 -17.01 6.90
CA SER A 185 6.32 -17.18 5.46
C SER A 185 7.47 -17.93 4.77
N ASP A 186 7.17 -18.59 3.65
CA ASP A 186 8.19 -19.29 2.85
C ASP A 186 9.30 -18.35 2.37
N PHE A 187 8.92 -17.12 2.02
CA PHE A 187 9.79 -16.03 1.58
C PHE A 187 9.47 -14.75 2.38
N PRO A 188 9.94 -14.60 3.62
CA PRO A 188 9.55 -13.48 4.47
C PRO A 188 10.10 -12.15 3.95
N ILE A 189 9.26 -11.11 3.92
CA ILE A 189 9.61 -9.75 3.47
C ILE A 189 9.89 -8.79 4.64
N THR A 190 10.33 -9.33 5.78
CA THR A 190 10.54 -8.57 7.03
C THR A 190 11.56 -7.42 6.93
N THR A 191 12.42 -7.45 5.92
CA THR A 191 13.46 -6.44 5.66
C THR A 191 13.32 -5.80 4.29
N GLN A 192 12.17 -5.91 3.61
CA GLN A 192 12.03 -5.42 2.23
C GLN A 192 12.26 -3.92 2.06
N HIS A 193 12.00 -3.13 3.11
CA HIS A 193 12.20 -1.68 3.09
C HIS A 193 13.61 -1.25 3.55
N LEU A 194 14.49 -2.21 3.84
CA LEU A 194 15.91 -1.95 4.09
C LEU A 194 16.67 -2.03 2.77
N HIS A 195 17.20 -0.90 2.29
CA HIS A 195 17.90 -0.85 1.01
C HIS A 195 19.13 -1.77 0.95
N SER A 196 20.00 -1.69 1.95
CA SER A 196 21.15 -2.58 2.13
C SER A 196 21.80 -2.34 3.49
N LEU A 197 22.65 -3.27 3.93
CA LEU A 197 23.50 -3.06 5.11
C LEU A 197 24.46 -1.88 4.91
N LYS A 198 25.02 -1.73 3.70
CA LYS A 198 25.91 -0.60 3.37
C LYS A 198 25.23 0.75 3.52
N TRP A 199 23.93 0.83 3.22
CA TRP A 199 23.16 2.05 3.40
C TRP A 199 23.02 2.43 4.88
N LEU A 200 22.82 1.45 5.78
CA LEU A 200 22.76 1.72 7.23
C LEU A 200 24.07 2.27 7.78
N GLU A 201 25.19 1.89 7.18
CA GLU A 201 26.53 2.35 7.54
C GLU A 201 26.90 3.68 6.85
N SER A 202 26.08 4.13 5.90
CA SER A 202 26.33 5.34 5.12
C SER A 202 26.06 6.60 5.93
N ASP A 203 26.89 7.62 5.75
CA ASP A 203 26.71 8.94 6.35
C ASP A 203 26.01 9.95 5.43
N VAL A 204 25.64 9.55 4.19
CA VAL A 204 25.13 10.43 3.11
C VAL A 204 24.05 11.40 3.59
N TYR A 205 23.06 10.91 4.34
CA TYR A 205 21.97 11.75 4.88
C TYR A 205 22.11 12.06 6.36
N THR A 206 23.02 11.40 7.07
CA THR A 206 23.09 11.49 8.54
C THR A 206 23.48 12.90 8.99
N LYS A 207 22.90 13.35 10.11
CA LYS A 207 23.23 14.64 10.74
C LYS A 207 23.71 14.41 12.16
N THR A 208 24.76 15.12 12.54
CA THR A 208 25.25 15.17 13.93
C THR A 208 24.19 15.77 14.86
N ILE A 209 24.25 15.43 16.14
CA ILE A 209 23.37 16.02 17.16
C ILE A 209 23.47 17.56 17.18
N SER A 210 24.67 18.11 16.97
CA SER A 210 24.88 19.55 16.87
C SER A 210 24.15 20.18 15.68
N GLN A 211 24.12 19.52 14.51
CA GLN A 211 23.30 19.96 13.37
C GLN A 211 21.81 19.90 13.70
N LYS A 212 21.33 18.80 14.27
CA LYS A 212 19.92 18.63 14.69
C LYS A 212 19.49 19.70 15.71
N ASN A 213 20.36 20.05 16.65
CA ASN A 213 20.11 21.15 17.60
C ASN A 213 20.00 22.51 16.91
N ARG A 214 20.80 22.78 15.87
CA ARG A 214 20.70 24.03 15.10
C ARG A 214 19.37 24.13 14.36
N TYR A 215 18.91 23.07 13.71
CA TYR A 215 17.59 23.08 13.05
C TYR A 215 16.44 23.36 14.03
N GLN A 216 16.53 22.87 15.27
CA GLN A 216 15.55 23.19 16.31
C GLN A 216 15.58 24.67 16.74
N GLN A 217 16.78 25.26 16.85
CA GLN A 217 16.96 26.63 17.33
C GLN A 217 16.70 27.68 16.24
N GLN A 218 17.12 27.40 15.01
CA GLN A 218 17.13 28.36 13.90
C GLN A 218 15.86 28.24 13.04
N ASP A 219 15.46 27.02 12.69
CA ASP A 219 14.30 26.77 11.82
C ASP A 219 13.01 26.51 12.61
N GLY A 220 13.13 26.43 13.94
CA GLY A 220 12.01 26.17 14.85
C GLY A 220 11.44 24.76 14.71
N LEU A 221 12.22 23.78 14.25
CA LEU A 221 11.77 22.39 14.16
C LEU A 221 11.50 21.79 15.53
N ALA A 222 10.48 20.93 15.60
CA ALA A 222 10.24 20.07 16.73
C ALA A 222 11.38 19.03 16.90
N PRO A 223 11.57 18.46 18.10
CA PRO A 223 12.47 17.32 18.29
C PRO A 223 11.96 16.03 17.67
N VAL A 224 10.64 15.92 17.48
CA VAL A 224 9.94 14.72 17.01
C VAL A 224 9.17 15.07 15.74
N MET A 225 9.27 14.22 14.72
CA MET A 225 8.41 14.30 13.53
C MET A 225 7.38 13.18 13.47
N PHE A 226 6.26 13.47 12.81
CA PHE A 226 5.20 12.53 12.48
C PHE A 226 4.80 12.72 11.01
N VAL A 227 4.75 11.63 10.25
CA VAL A 227 4.35 11.68 8.83
C VAL A 227 3.45 10.49 8.55
N GLN A 228 2.14 10.70 8.64
CA GLN A 228 1.13 9.69 8.36
C GLN A 228 -0.05 10.31 7.65
N SER A 229 -0.58 9.60 6.64
CA SER A 229 -1.75 10.06 5.88
C SER A 229 -3.00 9.18 6.06
N ASP A 230 -2.82 8.01 6.66
CA ASP A 230 -3.90 7.07 6.97
C ASP A 230 -4.37 7.31 8.41
N CYS A 231 -5.43 8.10 8.58
CA CYS A 231 -5.88 8.55 9.90
C CYS A 231 -6.94 7.62 10.51
N ASP A 232 -7.09 7.71 11.83
CA ASP A 232 -7.95 6.86 12.66
C ASP A 232 -7.75 5.35 12.41
N PRO A 233 -6.50 4.85 12.37
CA PRO A 233 -6.25 3.44 12.10
C PRO A 233 -6.54 2.57 13.34
N PRO A 234 -6.74 1.25 13.17
CA PRO A 234 -6.97 0.31 14.28
C PRO A 234 -5.91 0.32 15.40
N SER A 235 -4.69 0.79 15.12
CA SER A 235 -3.63 0.95 16.12
C SER A 235 -3.87 2.10 17.11
N ASP A 236 -4.85 2.99 16.87
CA ASP A 236 -5.14 4.19 17.66
C ASP A 236 -3.93 5.14 17.83
N ARG A 237 -2.98 5.07 16.88
CA ARG A 237 -1.74 5.86 16.93
C ARG A 237 -2.01 7.36 16.99
N ASP A 238 -3.06 7.85 16.33
CA ASP A 238 -3.35 9.28 16.25
C ASP A 238 -3.78 9.85 17.61
N THR A 239 -4.57 9.09 18.39
CA THR A 239 -4.92 9.45 19.76
C THR A 239 -3.68 9.54 20.64
N PHE A 240 -2.79 8.55 20.54
CA PHE A 240 -1.51 8.58 21.25
C PHE A 240 -0.69 9.83 20.89
N VAL A 241 -0.50 10.12 19.60
CA VAL A 241 0.28 11.29 19.16
C VAL A 241 -0.37 12.59 19.61
N LYS A 242 -1.70 12.70 19.54
CA LYS A 242 -2.45 13.87 20.04
C LYS A 242 -2.25 14.10 21.54
N LEU A 243 -2.15 13.03 22.34
CA LEU A 243 -1.81 13.15 23.77
C LEU A 243 -0.33 13.53 23.96
N LEU A 244 0.59 12.94 23.21
CA LEU A 244 2.02 13.26 23.26
C LEU A 244 2.28 14.74 22.93
N MET A 245 1.57 15.30 21.95
CA MET A 245 1.68 16.71 21.53
C MET A 245 1.36 17.71 22.65
N LYS A 246 0.68 17.30 23.73
CA LYS A 246 0.45 18.13 24.92
C LYS A 246 1.70 18.32 25.77
N HIS A 247 2.68 17.44 25.63
CA HIS A 247 3.88 17.38 26.48
C HIS A 247 5.18 17.60 25.70
N VAL A 248 5.19 17.25 24.40
CA VAL A 248 6.35 17.35 23.52
C VAL A 248 5.93 18.01 22.22
N LYS A 249 6.74 18.94 21.70
CA LYS A 249 6.50 19.49 20.35
C LYS A 249 6.69 18.38 19.31
N VAL A 250 5.71 18.20 18.44
CA VAL A 250 5.75 17.27 17.32
C VAL A 250 5.39 18.02 16.05
N ASP A 251 6.22 17.90 15.03
CA ASP A 251 5.93 18.41 13.70
C ASP A 251 5.27 17.30 12.88
N SER A 252 4.00 17.50 12.50
CA SER A 252 3.21 16.58 11.69
C SER A 252 3.04 17.07 10.27
N TYR A 253 3.57 16.31 9.31
CA TYR A 253 3.61 16.65 7.89
C TYR A 253 2.56 15.94 7.04
N GLY A 254 2.09 14.77 7.48
CA GLY A 254 1.04 14.02 6.77
C GLY A 254 -0.34 14.62 6.99
N SER A 255 -1.40 14.03 6.43
CA SER A 255 -2.77 14.54 6.63
C SER A 255 -3.24 14.42 8.09
N CYS A 256 -2.68 13.48 8.87
CA CYS A 256 -3.05 13.26 10.26
C CYS A 256 -2.38 14.27 11.19
N LEU A 257 -3.16 14.95 12.06
CA LEU A 257 -2.68 15.97 13.01
C LEU A 257 -1.87 17.12 12.39
N HIS A 258 -2.04 17.32 11.08
CA HIS A 258 -1.27 18.19 10.20
C HIS A 258 -1.01 19.59 10.79
N ASN A 259 0.26 19.91 11.06
CA ASN A 259 0.67 21.23 11.58
C ASN A 259 1.91 21.81 10.87
N LYS A 260 2.49 21.06 9.92
CA LYS A 260 3.58 21.46 9.04
C LYS A 260 3.27 20.99 7.63
N HIS A 261 3.71 21.75 6.64
CA HIS A 261 3.55 21.40 5.23
C HIS A 261 4.83 20.82 4.67
N LEU A 262 4.70 19.78 3.85
CA LEU A 262 5.79 19.33 2.98
C LEU A 262 5.95 20.34 1.85
N SER A 263 7.21 20.61 1.47
CA SER A 263 7.51 21.45 0.30
C SER A 263 7.59 20.60 -0.96
N HIS A 264 7.33 21.19 -2.13
CA HIS A 264 7.64 20.54 -3.40
C HIS A 264 9.13 20.14 -3.46
N PRO A 265 9.51 18.94 -3.97
CA PRO A 265 8.68 17.93 -4.65
C PRO A 265 8.05 16.88 -3.72
N ILE A 266 8.32 16.91 -2.41
CA ILE A 266 7.92 15.85 -1.47
C ILE A 266 6.49 15.97 -0.95
N GLU A 267 5.73 16.97 -1.41
CA GLU A 267 4.32 17.17 -1.05
C GLU A 267 3.40 16.05 -1.54
N LYS A 268 3.77 15.38 -2.63
CA LYS A 268 3.02 14.25 -3.16
C LYS A 268 3.49 12.96 -2.48
N PRO A 269 2.61 12.22 -1.79
CA PRO A 269 2.97 10.98 -1.10
C PRO A 269 3.71 9.98 -2.00
N LEU A 270 3.24 9.86 -3.24
CA LEU A 270 3.61 8.80 -4.18
C LEU A 270 4.98 9.01 -4.82
N GLU A 271 5.31 10.27 -5.12
CA GLU A 271 6.61 10.69 -5.68
C GLU A 271 7.61 11.06 -4.58
N GLY A 272 7.12 11.51 -3.41
CA GLY A 272 7.93 12.18 -2.39
C GLY A 272 8.51 11.26 -1.31
N MET A 273 7.86 10.16 -0.96
CA MET A 273 8.24 9.37 0.22
C MET A 273 9.51 8.52 0.06
N ALA A 274 9.99 8.33 -1.17
CA ALA A 274 11.30 7.76 -1.49
C ALA A 274 12.29 8.83 -2.02
N HIS A 275 11.87 10.09 -2.09
CA HIS A 275 12.69 11.17 -2.65
C HIS A 275 13.82 11.57 -1.69
N LYS A 276 14.99 11.92 -2.24
CA LYS A 276 16.16 12.38 -1.47
C LYS A 276 15.86 13.54 -0.50
N ASP A 277 14.95 14.44 -0.89
CA ASP A 277 14.58 15.58 -0.05
C ASP A 277 13.77 15.16 1.19
N PHE A 278 13.07 14.03 1.11
CA PHE A 278 12.36 13.47 2.25
C PHE A 278 13.33 12.80 3.23
N TYR A 279 14.34 12.09 2.72
CA TYR A 279 15.46 11.59 3.55
C TYR A 279 16.20 12.74 4.23
N GLU A 280 16.48 13.83 3.51
CA GLU A 280 17.09 15.04 4.06
C GLU A 280 16.19 15.76 5.06
N LEU A 281 14.86 15.73 4.90
CA LEU A 281 13.93 16.26 5.90
C LEU A 281 13.98 15.42 7.19
N ILE A 282 13.87 14.10 7.06
CA ILE A 282 13.82 13.18 8.22
C ILE A 282 15.11 13.24 9.03
N SER A 283 16.26 13.38 8.36
CA SER A 283 17.57 13.41 9.03
C SER A 283 17.78 14.64 9.93
N ARG A 284 16.99 15.70 9.76
CA ARG A 284 17.03 16.91 10.62
C ARG A 284 16.41 16.68 12.00
N TYR A 285 15.52 15.69 12.12
CA TYR A 285 14.83 15.36 13.37
C TYR A 285 15.66 14.43 14.25
N LYS A 286 15.50 14.54 15.58
CA LYS A 286 16.13 13.59 16.51
C LYS A 286 15.37 12.28 16.52
N PHE A 287 14.04 12.38 16.54
CA PHE A 287 13.13 11.25 16.62
C PHE A 287 12.07 11.32 15.53
N ALA A 288 11.66 10.15 15.03
CA ALA A 288 10.51 10.01 14.16
C ALA A 288 9.53 9.01 14.77
N LEU A 289 8.24 9.35 14.79
CA LEU A 289 7.19 8.44 15.24
C LEU A 289 6.90 7.41 14.13
N SER A 290 7.40 6.19 14.33
CA SER A 290 7.33 5.07 13.40
C SER A 290 6.20 4.11 13.81
N MET A 291 4.97 4.60 13.77
CA MET A 291 3.80 3.88 14.26
C MET A 291 3.01 3.26 13.10
N GLU A 292 2.82 1.95 13.14
CA GLU A 292 2.05 1.20 12.15
C GLU A 292 0.55 1.47 12.27
N ASN A 293 -0.20 1.23 11.18
CA ASN A 293 -1.66 1.36 11.17
C ASN A 293 -2.37 0.16 11.83
N ALA A 294 -1.67 -0.94 12.10
CA ALA A 294 -2.19 -2.06 12.87
C ALA A 294 -1.11 -2.63 13.81
N VAL A 295 -1.56 -3.24 14.91
CA VAL A 295 -0.68 -3.97 15.83
C VAL A 295 -0.64 -5.44 15.40
N CYS A 296 0.48 -5.89 14.85
CA CYS A 296 0.62 -7.22 14.26
C CYS A 296 2.02 -7.79 14.48
N LYS A 297 2.11 -9.08 14.83
CA LYS A 297 3.40 -9.76 14.97
C LYS A 297 4.19 -9.65 13.67
N ASP A 298 5.44 -9.20 13.78
CA ASP A 298 6.41 -9.04 12.70
C ASP A 298 6.07 -7.95 11.65
N TYR A 299 4.98 -7.20 11.85
CA TYR A 299 4.62 -6.10 10.94
C TYR A 299 5.51 -4.88 11.18
N ILE A 300 6.54 -4.74 10.34
CA ILE A 300 7.52 -3.67 10.35
C ILE A 300 7.65 -3.15 8.91
N THR A 301 7.30 -1.89 8.69
CA THR A 301 7.24 -1.31 7.35
C THR A 301 8.32 -0.24 7.11
N GLU A 302 8.22 0.47 6.00
CA GLU A 302 9.07 1.61 5.68
C GLU A 302 9.06 2.69 6.77
N LYS A 303 8.00 2.77 7.58
CA LYS A 303 7.89 3.72 8.70
C LYS A 303 9.00 3.55 9.72
N PHE A 304 9.43 2.31 9.97
CA PHE A 304 10.55 2.00 10.87
C PHE A 304 11.90 2.20 10.19
N TRP A 305 12.06 1.63 8.99
CA TRP A 305 13.34 1.61 8.29
C TRP A 305 13.79 2.98 7.80
N ARG A 306 12.86 3.80 7.28
CA ARG A 306 13.15 5.11 6.69
C ARG A 306 13.91 6.06 7.64
N PRO A 307 13.47 6.32 8.89
CA PRO A 307 14.25 7.16 9.80
C PRO A 307 15.56 6.53 10.24
N LEU A 308 15.58 5.20 10.47
CA LEU A 308 16.79 4.48 10.87
C LEU A 308 17.91 4.64 9.82
N MET A 309 17.54 4.53 8.54
CA MET A 309 18.42 4.66 7.37
C MET A 309 19.05 6.05 7.19
N VAL A 310 18.58 7.08 7.92
CA VAL A 310 19.12 8.45 7.83
C VAL A 310 19.63 8.98 9.17
N GLY A 311 19.86 8.08 10.14
CA GLY A 311 20.38 8.42 11.46
C GLY A 311 19.37 9.15 12.35
N THR A 312 18.07 8.97 12.13
CA THR A 312 16.99 9.47 13.00
C THR A 312 16.43 8.30 13.81
N VAL A 313 16.22 8.49 15.12
CA VAL A 313 15.80 7.40 16.01
C VAL A 313 14.30 7.13 15.83
N PRO A 314 13.89 5.93 15.37
CA PRO A 314 12.48 5.58 15.30
C PRO A 314 11.92 5.34 16.72
N ILE A 315 10.79 5.99 17.03
CA ILE A 315 9.93 5.65 18.16
C ILE A 315 8.83 4.75 17.59
N ALA A 316 9.03 3.44 17.72
CA ALA A 316 8.24 2.44 17.02
C ALA A 316 7.03 1.93 17.82
N PHE A 317 5.93 1.64 17.13
CA PHE A 317 4.75 0.94 17.66
C PHE A 317 4.05 0.18 16.53
N GLY A 318 3.69 -1.09 16.75
CA GLY A 318 3.06 -1.93 15.73
C GLY A 318 3.34 -3.41 15.94
N SER A 319 4.60 -3.83 15.78
CA SER A 319 5.00 -5.21 16.06
C SER A 319 5.36 -5.43 17.53
N PRO A 320 4.70 -6.36 18.25
CA PRO A 320 5.09 -6.73 19.61
C PRO A 320 6.51 -7.33 19.70
N ALA A 321 7.07 -7.80 18.58
CA ALA A 321 8.42 -8.36 18.52
C ALA A 321 9.53 -7.29 18.53
N LEU A 322 9.18 -6.00 18.52
CA LEU A 322 10.14 -4.88 18.64
C LEU A 322 10.53 -4.54 20.09
N HIS A 323 10.02 -5.28 21.08
CA HIS A 323 10.22 -5.03 22.52
C HIS A 323 11.28 -5.92 23.17
#